data_AF-A0AAU9G5C6-F1
#
_entry.id   AF-A0AAU9G5C6-F1
#
_cell.length_a   1.000
_cell.length_b   1.000
_cell.length_c   1.000
_cell.angle_alpha   90.00
_cell.angle_beta   90.00
_cell.angle_gamma   90.00
#
_symmetry.space_group_name_H-M   'P 1'
#
loop_
_entity.id
_entity.type
_entity.pdbx_description
1 polymer ?
#
loop_
_entity_poly.entity_id
_entity_poly.type
_entity_poly.pdbx_seq_one_letter_code
_entity_poly.pdbx_strand_id
1 'polypeptide(L)'
;MDAFIRKELILNAGKSLENVAPHCIKLLAWLLDCQVEIQTQQKLLKLTPNLIESMMKATMYLFECHERFGEALAERCNSHSFYATSSTLAERKQSIKELCAGIVKTRKGEAHAALLHLMHKPFADVQPAWNVIRELDWAAMRQPAAFDPSQMLTTDLLQMRRLVKRICRLSTQQKMETALHRALELVGFSVWLCLFREPRHSNIHADCRLLRHMICDMLAEGTGPCYGFLHNMYLFVANPANESRFWACLDHARLPGSLIAYLIGYWNIHMPYLDQDDMQITADAPPTASVCPPLPLVEVTFLTHLLLTTRSPCREQFYQQLRPHAMTSQLMELLNKVAFVYS
;
A
#
# COMPACT_ATOMS: atom_id res chain seq x y z
N MET A 1 -20.93 5.51 0.91
CA MET A 1 -20.83 6.64 1.85
C MET A 1 -21.97 7.64 1.70
N ASP A 2 -22.32 8.09 0.48
CA ASP A 2 -23.48 8.98 0.27
C ASP A 2 -24.77 8.49 0.95
N ALA A 3 -25.12 7.20 0.80
CA ALA A 3 -26.28 6.62 1.49
C ALA A 3 -26.18 6.64 3.02
N PHE A 4 -24.99 6.48 3.59
CA PHE A 4 -24.75 6.58 5.04
C PHE A 4 -24.90 8.03 5.51
N ILE A 5 -24.32 8.98 4.77
CA ILE A 5 -24.41 10.42 5.06
C ILE A 5 -25.88 10.87 5.07
N ARG A 6 -26.68 10.47 4.07
CA ARG A 6 -28.09 10.85 3.98
C ARG A 6 -28.97 10.24 5.05
N LYS A 7 -28.67 9.03 5.53
CA LYS A 7 -29.54 8.26 6.43
C LYS A 7 -29.17 8.38 7.90
N GLU A 8 -27.89 8.51 8.23
CA GLU A 8 -27.41 8.31 9.60
C GLU A 8 -26.84 9.59 10.24
N LEU A 9 -26.43 10.57 9.42
CA LEU A 9 -25.85 11.82 9.90
C LEU A 9 -26.93 12.88 10.16
N ILE A 10 -27.61 12.72 11.29
CA ILE A 10 -28.50 13.75 11.84
C ILE A 10 -27.97 14.12 13.22
N LEU A 11 -27.57 15.36 13.47
CA LEU A 11 -27.12 15.77 14.80
C LEU A 11 -28.32 16.33 15.60
N ASN A 12 -28.85 15.57 16.56
CA ASN A 12 -29.96 16.00 17.40
C ASN A 12 -29.48 16.27 18.84
N ALA A 13 -30.17 17.15 19.57
CA ALA A 13 -29.85 17.51 20.95
C ALA A 13 -29.77 16.30 21.91
N GLY A 14 -30.44 15.19 21.62
CA GLY A 14 -30.38 13.95 22.43
C GLY A 14 -29.21 13.00 22.10
N LYS A 15 -28.38 13.26 21.09
CA LYS A 15 -27.27 12.35 20.74
C LYS A 15 -26.11 12.48 21.74
N SER A 16 -25.70 11.36 22.32
CA SER A 16 -24.52 11.24 23.18
C SER A 16 -23.24 11.01 22.36
N LEU A 17 -22.08 11.23 23.00
CA LEU A 17 -20.76 10.98 22.43
C LEU A 17 -20.61 9.53 21.91
N GLU A 18 -21.17 8.57 22.63
CA GLU A 18 -21.11 7.14 22.31
C GLU A 18 -21.79 6.80 20.97
N ASN A 19 -22.84 7.53 20.63
CA ASN A 19 -23.57 7.35 19.37
C ASN A 19 -22.91 8.08 18.19
N VAL A 20 -22.10 9.10 18.47
CA VAL A 20 -21.51 9.97 17.45
C VAL A 20 -20.09 9.54 17.10
N ALA A 21 -19.30 9.10 18.08
CA ALA A 21 -17.91 8.69 17.87
C ALA A 21 -17.72 7.61 16.78
N PRO A 22 -18.56 6.55 16.68
CA PRO A 22 -18.44 5.57 15.60
C PRO A 22 -18.66 6.16 14.21
N HIS A 23 -19.56 7.13 14.08
CA HIS A 23 -19.78 7.84 12.82
C HIS A 23 -18.57 8.70 12.46
N CYS A 24 -18.03 9.44 13.44
CA CYS A 24 -16.85 10.27 13.26
C CYS A 24 -15.64 9.45 12.82
N ILE A 25 -15.37 8.30 13.47
CA ILE A 25 -14.28 7.39 13.08
C ILE A 25 -14.43 6.94 11.62
N LYS A 26 -15.64 6.51 11.23
CA LYS A 26 -15.93 6.05 9.87
C LYS A 26 -15.77 7.17 8.84
N LEU A 27 -16.22 8.38 9.16
CA LEU A 27 -16.11 9.55 8.27
C LEU A 27 -14.67 10.04 8.16
N LEU A 28 -13.92 10.09 9.25
CA LEU A 28 -12.51 10.48 9.27
C LEU A 28 -11.68 9.52 8.42
N ALA A 29 -11.84 8.21 8.61
CA ALA A 29 -11.15 7.21 7.80
C ALA A 29 -11.44 7.40 6.29
N TRP A 30 -12.71 7.65 5.96
CA TRP A 30 -13.12 7.86 4.57
C TRP A 30 -12.63 9.20 3.98
N LEU A 31 -12.71 10.30 4.72
CA LEU A 31 -12.23 11.61 4.25
C LEU A 31 -10.72 11.63 4.09
N LEU A 32 -9.97 11.01 5.00
CA LEU A 32 -8.52 10.85 4.88
C LEU A 32 -8.17 10.04 3.63
N ASP A 33 -8.96 9.01 3.29
CA ASP A 33 -8.78 8.30 2.02
C ASP A 33 -9.01 9.21 0.81
N CYS A 34 -10.10 9.97 0.81
CA CYS A 34 -10.40 10.87 -0.29
C CYS A 34 -9.35 11.97 -0.43
N GLN A 35 -8.85 12.53 0.67
CA GLN A 35 -7.77 13.51 0.66
C GLN A 35 -6.48 12.90 0.09
N VAL A 36 -6.14 11.68 0.49
CA VAL A 36 -5.00 10.95 -0.09
C VAL A 36 -5.21 10.75 -1.58
N GLU A 37 -6.36 10.26 -2.03
CA GLU A 37 -6.63 10.08 -3.46
C GLU A 37 -6.55 11.39 -4.23
N ILE A 38 -7.08 12.48 -3.69
CA ILE A 38 -6.99 13.82 -4.29
C ILE A 38 -5.52 14.24 -4.39
N GLN A 39 -4.73 14.15 -3.31
CA GLN A 39 -3.32 14.54 -3.32
C GLN A 39 -2.47 13.67 -4.26
N THR A 40 -2.78 12.38 -4.33
CA THR A 40 -1.99 11.39 -5.08
C THR A 40 -2.35 11.31 -6.55
N GLN A 41 -3.59 11.62 -6.92
CA GLN A 41 -4.11 11.47 -8.27
C GLN A 41 -4.67 12.77 -8.86
N GLN A 42 -4.24 13.96 -8.39
CA GLN A 42 -4.78 15.27 -8.81
C GLN A 42 -5.14 15.31 -10.31
N LYS A 43 -4.20 14.97 -11.20
CA LYS A 43 -4.42 15.12 -12.65
C LYS A 43 -5.25 14.04 -13.33
N LEU A 44 -5.47 12.91 -12.66
CA LEU A 44 -6.17 11.74 -13.21
C LEU A 44 -7.55 11.53 -12.57
N LEU A 45 -7.69 11.91 -11.30
CA LEU A 45 -8.89 11.73 -10.51
C LEU A 45 -9.99 12.65 -11.06
N LYS A 46 -11.06 12.05 -11.55
CA LYS A 46 -12.28 12.78 -11.90
C LYS A 46 -13.27 12.60 -10.77
N LEU A 47 -13.46 13.65 -9.98
CA LEU A 47 -14.47 13.65 -8.93
C LEU A 47 -15.88 13.77 -9.53
N THR A 48 -16.86 13.19 -8.85
CA THR A 48 -18.27 13.36 -9.21
C THR A 48 -18.92 14.40 -8.29
N PRO A 49 -19.96 15.13 -8.75
CA PRO A 49 -20.68 16.09 -7.92
C PRO A 49 -21.17 15.49 -6.58
N ASN A 50 -21.72 14.27 -6.62
CA ASN A 50 -22.21 13.59 -5.41
C ASN A 50 -21.10 13.26 -4.42
N LEU A 51 -19.90 12.92 -4.92
CA LEU A 51 -18.74 12.64 -4.07
C LEU A 51 -18.26 13.93 -3.39
N ILE A 52 -18.18 15.03 -4.14
CA ILE A 52 -17.83 16.35 -3.61
C ILE A 52 -18.82 16.77 -2.53
N GLU A 53 -20.12 16.64 -2.81
CA GLU A 53 -21.17 16.97 -1.85
C GLU A 53 -21.06 16.12 -0.57
N SER A 54 -20.82 14.81 -0.72
CA SER A 54 -20.60 13.90 0.40
C SER A 54 -19.38 14.30 1.24
N MET A 55 -18.27 14.69 0.60
CA MET A 55 -17.07 15.13 1.30
C MET A 55 -17.32 16.41 2.11
N MET A 56 -18.04 17.38 1.53
CA MET A 56 -18.39 18.62 2.23
C MET A 56 -19.31 18.35 3.41
N LYS A 57 -20.38 17.56 3.23
CA LYS A 57 -21.32 17.20 4.32
C LYS A 57 -20.63 16.44 5.45
N ALA A 58 -19.75 15.50 5.12
CA ALA A 58 -18.98 14.75 6.12
C ALA A 58 -18.05 15.69 6.92
N THR A 59 -17.38 16.62 6.25
CA THR A 59 -16.49 17.60 6.90
C THR A 59 -17.29 18.53 7.82
N MET A 60 -18.45 19.02 7.37
CA MET A 60 -19.35 19.85 8.17
C MET A 60 -19.81 19.10 9.43
N TYR A 61 -20.29 17.85 9.26
CA TYR A 61 -20.72 17.02 10.38
C TYR A 61 -19.59 16.81 11.41
N LEU A 62 -18.36 16.56 10.96
CA LEU A 62 -17.21 16.40 11.86
C LEU A 62 -16.91 17.68 12.65
N PHE A 63 -17.03 18.85 12.03
CA PHE A 63 -16.83 20.12 12.72
C PHE A 63 -17.95 20.40 13.73
N GLU A 64 -19.22 20.11 13.40
CA GLU A 64 -20.33 20.24 14.35
C GLU A 64 -20.19 19.29 15.54
N CYS A 65 -19.77 18.05 15.30
CA CYS A 65 -19.50 17.09 16.38
C CYS A 65 -18.36 17.56 17.29
N HIS A 66 -17.27 18.07 16.71
CA HIS A 66 -16.15 18.60 17.50
C HIS A 66 -16.53 19.86 18.27
N GLU A 67 -17.34 20.75 17.69
CA GLU A 67 -17.84 21.93 18.40
C GLU A 67 -18.69 21.54 19.62
N ARG A 68 -19.43 20.44 19.52
CA ARG A 68 -20.30 19.97 20.60
C ARG A 68 -19.57 19.14 21.66
N PHE A 69 -18.63 18.28 21.28
CA PHE A 69 -18.00 17.30 22.18
C PHE A 69 -16.52 17.55 22.46
N GLY A 70 -15.88 18.46 21.72
CA GLY A 70 -14.50 18.90 21.94
C GLY A 70 -13.47 17.77 21.97
N GLU A 71 -12.52 17.90 22.90
CA GLU A 71 -11.39 16.98 23.05
C GLU A 71 -11.82 15.54 23.37
N ALA A 72 -12.94 15.34 24.07
CA ALA A 72 -13.46 14.01 24.38
C ALA A 72 -13.79 13.20 23.11
N LEU A 73 -14.21 13.88 22.04
CA LEU A 73 -14.38 13.26 20.74
C LEU A 73 -13.03 13.01 20.05
N ALA A 74 -12.12 13.98 20.11
CA ALA A 74 -10.80 13.87 19.49
C ALA A 74 -10.00 12.67 20.04
N GLU A 75 -10.02 12.48 21.36
CA GLU A 75 -9.42 11.33 22.06
C GLU A 75 -10.06 10.02 21.62
N ARG A 76 -11.39 9.94 21.67
CA ARG A 76 -12.12 8.70 21.37
C ARG A 76 -12.01 8.28 19.91
N CYS A 77 -11.82 9.23 19.00
CA CYS A 77 -11.58 8.98 17.59
C CYS A 77 -10.08 8.85 17.23
N ASN A 78 -9.16 9.01 18.19
CA ASN A 78 -7.71 9.10 17.95
C ASN A 78 -7.35 10.04 16.79
N SER A 79 -7.91 11.24 16.84
CA SER A 79 -7.99 12.16 15.68
C SER A 79 -7.46 13.55 16.00
N HIS A 80 -6.62 13.66 17.04
CA HIS A 80 -5.99 14.91 17.47
C HIS A 80 -5.30 15.63 16.31
N SER A 81 -4.68 14.91 15.37
CA SER A 81 -4.04 15.52 14.20
C SER A 81 -5.03 16.19 13.23
N PHE A 82 -6.22 15.62 13.04
CA PHE A 82 -7.27 16.21 12.21
C PHE A 82 -7.91 17.41 12.92
N TYR A 83 -8.20 17.26 14.22
CA TYR A 83 -8.91 18.28 14.97
C TYR A 83 -8.02 19.44 15.44
N ALA A 84 -6.71 19.23 15.63
CA ALA A 84 -5.75 20.29 15.95
C ALA A 84 -5.68 21.37 14.87
N THR A 85 -5.99 21.04 13.62
CA THR A 85 -6.08 22.00 12.50
C THR A 85 -7.51 22.47 12.22
N SER A 86 -8.43 22.31 13.17
CA SER A 86 -9.84 22.73 13.03
C SER A 86 -10.48 23.17 14.36
N SER A 87 -9.64 23.50 15.34
CA SER A 87 -10.07 23.89 16.68
C SER A 87 -10.62 25.31 16.68
N THR A 88 -10.00 26.22 15.91
CA THR A 88 -10.42 27.62 15.77
C THR A 88 -11.22 27.87 14.49
N LEU A 89 -11.99 28.97 14.45
CA LEU A 89 -12.70 29.40 13.24
C LEU A 89 -11.73 29.60 12.06
N ALA A 90 -10.56 30.18 12.32
CA ALA A 90 -9.55 30.43 11.28
C ALA A 90 -8.98 29.12 10.70
N GLU A 91 -8.69 28.14 11.56
CA GLU A 91 -8.25 26.80 11.18
C GLU A 91 -9.31 26.05 10.37
N ARG A 92 -10.58 26.08 10.81
CA ARG A 92 -11.69 25.49 10.03
C ARG A 92 -11.81 26.13 8.65
N LYS A 93 -11.71 27.47 8.58
CA LYS A 93 -11.68 28.19 7.30
C LYS A 93 -10.53 27.68 6.43
N GLN A 94 -9.32 27.55 6.98
CA GLN A 94 -8.15 27.05 6.25
C GLN A 94 -8.35 25.62 5.73
N SER A 95 -8.88 24.71 6.57
CA SER A 95 -9.20 23.33 6.18
C SER A 95 -10.22 23.29 5.01
N ILE A 96 -11.24 24.15 5.05
CA ILE A 96 -12.23 24.27 3.96
C ILE A 96 -11.57 24.81 2.67
N LYS A 97 -10.66 25.78 2.78
CA LYS A 97 -9.89 26.30 1.62
C LYS A 97 -9.06 25.19 1.00
N GLU A 98 -8.37 24.39 1.81
CA GLU A 98 -7.53 23.28 1.34
C GLU A 98 -8.35 22.17 0.66
N LEU A 99 -9.52 21.84 1.22
CA LEU A 99 -10.47 20.91 0.60
C LEU A 99 -10.92 21.41 -0.77
N CYS A 100 -11.34 22.68 -0.88
CA CYS A 100 -11.77 23.29 -2.13
C CYS A 100 -10.62 23.33 -3.17
N ALA A 101 -9.42 23.72 -2.74
CA ALA A 101 -8.23 23.74 -3.60
C ALA A 101 -7.87 22.34 -4.10
N GLY A 102 -7.96 21.32 -3.24
CA GLY A 102 -7.74 19.93 -3.60
C GLY A 102 -8.70 19.46 -4.70
N ILE A 103 -10.00 19.74 -4.53
CA ILE A 103 -11.06 19.39 -5.50
C ILE A 103 -10.83 20.08 -6.84
N VAL A 104 -10.57 21.39 -6.84
CA VAL A 104 -10.38 22.17 -8.09
C VAL A 104 -9.14 21.74 -8.86
N LYS A 105 -8.07 21.31 -8.16
CA LYS A 105 -6.85 20.77 -8.76
C LYS A 105 -7.02 19.37 -9.35
N THR A 106 -8.19 18.74 -9.18
CA THR A 106 -8.45 17.42 -9.78
C THR A 106 -8.70 17.48 -11.30
N ARG A 107 -8.79 16.34 -11.99
CA ARG A 107 -9.06 16.28 -13.43
C ARG A 107 -10.43 16.86 -13.75
N LYS A 108 -10.46 17.96 -14.50
CA LYS A 108 -11.67 18.77 -14.77
C LYS A 108 -12.29 19.34 -13.49
N GLY A 109 -11.51 19.48 -12.42
CA GLY A 109 -11.94 19.99 -11.13
C GLY A 109 -12.44 21.43 -11.18
N GLU A 110 -11.95 22.22 -12.14
CA GLU A 110 -12.39 23.58 -12.40
C GLU A 110 -13.89 23.68 -12.72
N ALA A 111 -14.48 22.65 -13.31
CA ALA A 111 -15.92 22.58 -13.59
C ALA A 111 -16.76 22.49 -12.30
N HIS A 112 -16.15 22.10 -11.18
CA HIS A 112 -16.82 22.01 -9.89
C HIS A 112 -16.79 23.30 -9.08
N ALA A 113 -16.08 24.34 -9.52
CA ALA A 113 -16.05 25.62 -8.81
C ALA A 113 -17.45 26.23 -8.63
N ALA A 114 -18.31 26.13 -9.66
CA ALA A 114 -19.69 26.60 -9.58
C ALA A 114 -20.51 25.80 -8.53
N LEU A 115 -20.33 24.49 -8.47
CA LEU A 115 -20.96 23.64 -7.46
C LEU A 115 -20.52 24.02 -6.05
N LEU A 116 -19.21 24.15 -5.83
CA LEU A 116 -18.64 24.56 -4.54
C LEU A 116 -19.18 25.93 -4.11
N HIS A 117 -19.25 26.88 -5.05
CA HIS A 117 -19.81 28.19 -4.80
C HIS A 117 -21.31 28.12 -4.49
N LEU A 118 -22.11 27.30 -5.16
CA LEU A 118 -23.54 27.15 -4.85
C LEU A 118 -23.77 26.57 -3.45
N MET A 119 -22.87 25.69 -3.00
CA MET A 119 -22.98 25.03 -1.69
C MET A 119 -22.60 25.93 -0.51
N HIS A 120 -21.87 27.04 -0.69
CA HIS A 120 -21.37 27.81 0.45
C HIS A 120 -22.48 28.35 1.36
N LYS A 121 -23.57 28.86 0.78
CA LYS A 121 -24.64 29.52 1.52
C LYS A 121 -25.37 28.58 2.49
N PRO A 122 -25.95 27.44 2.03
CA PRO A 122 -26.63 26.52 2.94
C PRO A 122 -25.71 25.94 4.02
N PHE A 123 -24.40 25.80 3.74
CA PHE A 123 -23.42 25.35 4.74
C PHE A 123 -23.04 26.46 5.72
N ALA A 124 -22.95 27.71 5.25
CA ALA A 124 -22.65 28.87 6.08
C ALA A 124 -23.78 29.21 7.05
N ASP A 125 -25.03 28.94 6.66
CA ASP A 125 -26.22 29.10 7.52
C ASP A 125 -26.17 28.14 8.74
N VAL A 126 -25.53 26.98 8.58
CA VAL A 126 -25.30 26.00 9.67
C VAL A 126 -24.02 26.33 10.43
N GLN A 127 -22.91 26.60 9.71
CA GLN A 127 -21.62 26.87 10.31
C GLN A 127 -20.87 27.99 9.57
N PRO A 128 -20.54 29.12 10.24
CA PRO A 128 -20.06 30.34 9.57
C PRO A 128 -18.70 30.19 8.88
N ALA A 129 -17.90 29.17 9.24
CA ALA A 129 -16.61 28.89 8.60
C ALA A 129 -16.75 28.66 7.09
N TRP A 130 -17.87 28.10 6.62
CA TRP A 130 -18.11 27.77 5.21
C TRP A 130 -18.31 28.99 4.30
N ASN A 131 -18.57 30.17 4.88
CA ASN A 131 -18.65 31.42 4.11
C ASN A 131 -17.33 31.78 3.42
N VAL A 132 -16.21 31.21 3.88
CA VAL A 132 -14.88 31.39 3.27
C VAL A 132 -14.84 31.00 1.79
N ILE A 133 -15.73 30.10 1.34
CA ILE A 133 -15.81 29.66 -0.05
C ILE A 133 -16.17 30.83 -0.99
N ARG A 134 -16.90 31.84 -0.48
CA ARG A 134 -17.23 33.07 -1.24
C ARG A 134 -16.00 33.94 -1.49
N GLU A 135 -15.01 33.87 -0.61
CA GLU A 135 -13.78 34.67 -0.64
C GLU A 135 -12.67 33.98 -1.46
N LEU A 136 -12.93 32.80 -2.01
CA LEU A 136 -11.95 32.05 -2.78
C LEU A 136 -11.74 32.66 -4.16
N ASP A 137 -10.49 32.99 -4.47
CA ASP A 137 -10.08 33.33 -5.83
C ASP A 137 -9.99 32.04 -6.68
N TRP A 138 -11.12 31.68 -7.28
CA TRP A 138 -11.21 30.53 -8.18
C TRP A 138 -10.31 30.69 -9.41
N ALA A 139 -10.02 31.91 -9.86
CA ALA A 139 -9.16 32.14 -11.01
C ALA A 139 -7.70 31.83 -10.67
N ALA A 140 -7.23 32.25 -9.49
CA ALA A 140 -5.91 31.89 -8.99
C ALA A 140 -5.77 30.37 -8.76
N MET A 141 -6.81 29.70 -8.24
CA MET A 141 -6.78 28.26 -8.02
C MET A 141 -6.80 27.42 -9.30
N ARG A 142 -7.32 27.98 -10.41
CA ARG A 142 -7.33 27.33 -11.72
C ARG A 142 -5.96 27.32 -12.40
N GLN A 143 -5.00 28.12 -11.93
CA GLN A 143 -3.67 28.10 -12.52
C GLN A 143 -3.03 26.73 -12.26
N PRO A 144 -2.78 25.92 -13.30
CA PRO A 144 -2.13 24.64 -13.12
C PRO A 144 -0.72 24.92 -12.62
N ALA A 145 -0.40 24.47 -11.41
CA ALA A 145 0.99 24.36 -10.99
C ALA A 145 1.73 23.58 -12.08
N ALA A 146 2.93 24.06 -12.44
CA ALA A 146 3.74 23.47 -13.49
C ALA A 146 3.75 21.94 -13.36
N PHE A 147 3.46 21.25 -14.47
CA PHE A 147 3.36 19.81 -14.44
C PHE A 147 4.74 19.22 -14.12
N ASP A 148 4.90 18.70 -12.92
CA ASP A 148 6.05 17.88 -12.56
C ASP A 148 5.73 16.41 -12.90
N PRO A 149 6.37 15.83 -13.94
CA PRO A 149 6.19 14.42 -14.29
C PRO A 149 6.60 13.48 -13.16
N SER A 150 7.46 13.93 -12.22
CA SER A 150 7.89 13.13 -11.08
C SER A 150 6.77 12.88 -10.05
N GLN A 151 5.69 13.68 -10.09
CA GLN A 151 4.51 13.51 -9.24
C GLN A 151 3.46 12.55 -9.82
N MET A 152 3.63 12.05 -11.05
CA MET A 152 2.79 10.98 -11.56
C MET A 152 3.12 9.68 -10.82
N LEU A 153 2.27 9.31 -9.88
CA LEU A 153 2.33 7.99 -9.27
C LEU A 153 2.02 6.95 -10.34
N THR A 154 2.88 5.95 -10.45
CA THR A 154 2.67 4.82 -11.34
C THR A 154 1.40 4.08 -10.96
N THR A 155 0.74 3.43 -11.94
CA THR A 155 -0.42 2.58 -11.70
C THR A 155 -0.13 1.53 -10.61
N ASP A 156 1.08 0.97 -10.62
CA ASP A 156 1.55 0.00 -9.62
C ASP A 156 1.56 0.57 -8.21
N LEU A 157 2.04 1.82 -8.03
CA LEU A 157 2.05 2.48 -6.73
C LEU A 157 0.64 2.71 -6.23
N LEU A 158 -0.29 3.13 -7.10
CA LEU A 158 -1.70 3.32 -6.73
C LEU A 158 -2.39 2.00 -6.36
N GLN A 159 -2.12 0.93 -7.10
CA GLN A 159 -2.62 -0.41 -6.79
C GLN A 159 -2.07 -0.90 -5.44
N MET A 160 -0.77 -0.73 -5.20
CA MET A 160 -0.12 -1.09 -3.95
C MET A 160 -0.78 -0.37 -2.77
N ARG A 161 -0.90 0.96 -2.82
CA ARG A 161 -1.50 1.74 -1.72
C ARG A 161 -2.93 1.33 -1.41
N ARG A 162 -3.73 1.04 -2.44
CA ARG A 162 -5.11 0.56 -2.28
C ARG A 162 -5.16 -0.84 -1.67
N LEU A 163 -4.26 -1.73 -2.09
CA LEU A 163 -4.15 -3.08 -1.55
C LEU A 163 -3.80 -3.06 -0.06
N VAL A 164 -2.75 -2.32 0.31
CA VAL A 164 -2.30 -2.15 1.70
C VAL A 164 -3.46 -1.69 2.58
N LYS A 165 -4.12 -0.60 2.20
CA LYS A 165 -5.26 -0.05 2.96
C LYS A 165 -6.41 -1.05 3.11
N ARG A 166 -6.68 -1.87 2.10
CA ARG A 166 -7.75 -2.89 2.16
C ARG A 166 -7.39 -4.01 3.12
N ILE A 167 -6.16 -4.50 3.09
CA ILE A 167 -5.70 -5.56 3.99
C ILE A 167 -5.67 -5.04 5.43
N CYS A 168 -5.08 -3.87 5.69
CA CYS A 168 -4.95 -3.31 7.03
C CYS A 168 -6.27 -2.83 7.67
N ARG A 169 -7.38 -2.79 6.92
CA ARG A 169 -8.73 -2.54 7.47
C ARG A 169 -9.40 -3.76 8.04
N LEU A 170 -8.86 -4.95 7.80
CA LEU A 170 -9.46 -6.18 8.26
C LEU A 170 -9.34 -6.25 9.79
N SER A 171 -10.42 -6.72 10.42
CA SER A 171 -10.60 -6.62 11.87
C SER A 171 -9.68 -7.52 12.70
N THR A 172 -9.01 -8.50 12.09
CA THR A 172 -8.16 -9.48 12.78
C THR A 172 -6.92 -9.81 11.96
N GLN A 173 -5.83 -10.15 12.65
CA GLN A 173 -4.57 -10.56 12.02
C GLN A 173 -4.76 -11.75 11.07
N GLN A 174 -5.52 -12.77 11.48
CA GLN A 174 -5.81 -13.94 10.62
C GLN A 174 -6.49 -13.57 9.30
N LYS A 175 -7.40 -12.58 9.31
CA LYS A 175 -8.03 -12.08 8.09
C LYS A 175 -7.01 -11.33 7.21
N MET A 176 -6.11 -10.56 7.83
CA MET A 176 -5.01 -9.90 7.13
C MET A 176 -4.08 -10.91 6.46
N GLU A 177 -3.65 -11.94 7.18
CA GLU A 177 -2.81 -13.03 6.65
C GLU A 177 -3.48 -13.75 5.49
N THR A 178 -4.76 -14.12 5.65
CA THR A 178 -5.53 -14.78 4.59
C THR A 178 -5.65 -13.91 3.34
N ALA A 179 -5.90 -12.62 3.50
CA ALA A 179 -5.98 -11.68 2.38
C ALA A 179 -4.61 -11.44 1.74
N LEU A 180 -3.55 -11.38 2.55
CA LEU A 180 -2.18 -11.23 2.10
C LEU A 180 -1.74 -12.45 1.30
N HIS A 181 -1.98 -13.67 1.76
CA HIS A 181 -1.70 -14.91 1.03
C HIS A 181 -2.29 -14.90 -0.38
N ARG A 182 -3.59 -14.58 -0.50
CA ARG A 182 -4.26 -14.47 -1.80
C ARG A 182 -3.66 -13.37 -2.67
N ALA A 183 -3.28 -12.25 -2.07
CA ALA A 183 -2.67 -11.15 -2.80
C ALA A 183 -1.29 -11.52 -3.33
N LEU A 184 -0.47 -12.24 -2.55
CA LEU A 184 0.86 -12.67 -2.92
C LEU A 184 0.85 -13.59 -4.16
N GLU A 185 -0.20 -14.40 -4.31
CA GLU A 185 -0.42 -15.25 -5.49
C GLU A 185 -0.87 -14.45 -6.73
N LEU A 186 -1.80 -13.51 -6.55
CA LEU A 186 -2.50 -12.86 -7.67
C LEU A 186 -1.87 -11.55 -8.16
N VAL A 187 -1.08 -10.88 -7.32
CA VAL A 187 -0.56 -9.54 -7.61
C VAL A 187 0.88 -9.64 -8.05
N GLY A 188 1.17 -9.13 -9.25
CA GLY A 188 2.52 -9.12 -9.82
C GLY A 188 3.53 -8.34 -8.97
N PHE A 189 4.80 -8.74 -9.08
CA PHE A 189 5.87 -8.22 -8.22
C PHE A 189 6.16 -6.71 -8.40
N SER A 190 5.81 -6.11 -9.54
CA SER A 190 5.98 -4.66 -9.75
C SER A 190 5.20 -3.81 -8.73
N VAL A 191 4.04 -4.29 -8.27
CA VAL A 191 3.22 -3.66 -7.24
C VAL A 191 3.86 -3.84 -5.86
N TRP A 192 4.36 -5.04 -5.57
CA TRP A 192 5.06 -5.33 -4.31
C TRP A 192 6.38 -4.57 -4.21
N LEU A 193 7.08 -4.33 -5.32
CA LEU A 193 8.26 -3.47 -5.36
C LEU A 193 7.96 -2.06 -4.80
N CYS A 194 6.78 -1.51 -5.10
CA CYS A 194 6.36 -0.23 -4.55
C CYS A 194 6.20 -0.27 -3.02
N LEU A 195 5.75 -1.40 -2.45
CA LEU A 195 5.62 -1.59 -1.00
C LEU A 195 6.96 -1.45 -0.29
N PHE A 196 8.01 -2.11 -0.82
CA PHE A 196 9.36 -2.08 -0.27
C PHE A 196 10.05 -0.72 -0.42
N ARG A 197 9.59 0.10 -1.36
CA ARG A 197 10.12 1.45 -1.63
C ARG A 197 9.25 2.57 -1.04
N GLU A 198 8.20 2.26 -0.29
CA GLU A 198 7.29 3.29 0.23
C GLU A 198 8.02 4.25 1.18
N PRO A 199 7.98 5.58 0.92
CA PRO A 199 8.72 6.56 1.72
C PRO A 199 8.30 6.59 3.19
N ARG A 200 9.26 6.87 4.09
CA ARG A 200 9.03 6.93 5.55
C ARG A 200 8.03 8.01 5.98
N HIS A 201 7.96 9.11 5.23
CA HIS A 201 7.04 10.22 5.48
C HIS A 201 5.64 9.98 4.90
N SER A 202 5.40 8.85 4.22
CA SER A 202 4.08 8.48 3.73
C SER A 202 3.17 8.11 4.90
N ASN A 203 1.93 8.56 4.86
CA ASN A 203 0.94 8.28 5.90
C ASN A 203 0.55 6.79 6.03
N ILE A 204 0.75 6.01 4.97
CA ILE A 204 0.55 4.55 4.98
C ILE A 204 1.83 3.78 5.30
N HIS A 205 2.95 4.46 5.60
CA HIS A 205 4.24 3.80 5.79
C HIS A 205 4.20 2.74 6.90
N ALA A 206 3.45 2.99 7.98
CA ALA A 206 3.26 2.04 9.08
C ALA A 206 2.55 0.77 8.59
N ASP A 207 1.46 0.92 7.84
CA ASP A 207 0.72 -0.20 7.23
C ASP A 207 1.60 -0.98 6.24
N CYS A 208 2.35 -0.26 5.39
CA CYS A 208 3.31 -0.88 4.48
C CYS A 208 4.41 -1.62 5.25
N ARG A 209 4.88 -1.08 6.37
CA ARG A 209 5.91 -1.72 7.22
C ARG A 209 5.38 -3.00 7.83
N LEU A 210 4.15 -3.00 8.33
CA LEU A 210 3.48 -4.18 8.87
C LEU A 210 3.40 -5.28 7.81
N LEU A 211 2.87 -4.98 6.61
CA LEU A 211 2.77 -5.99 5.56
C LEU A 211 4.13 -6.47 5.06
N ARG A 212 5.14 -5.59 4.95
CA ARG A 212 6.52 -6.01 4.64
C ARG A 212 7.04 -7.03 5.64
N HIS A 213 6.79 -6.80 6.94
CA HIS A 213 7.22 -7.72 7.98
C HIS A 213 6.52 -9.07 7.83
N MET A 214 5.19 -9.07 7.67
CA MET A 214 4.42 -10.30 7.48
C MET A 214 4.91 -11.10 6.26
N ILE A 215 5.17 -10.45 5.12
CA ILE A 215 5.72 -11.11 3.93
C ILE A 215 7.09 -11.73 4.23
N CYS A 216 7.98 -10.99 4.91
CA CYS A 216 9.31 -11.47 5.27
C CYS A 216 9.25 -12.64 6.26
N ASP A 217 8.30 -12.63 7.19
CA ASP A 217 8.09 -13.72 8.17
C ASP A 217 7.58 -14.97 7.46
N MET A 218 6.56 -14.83 6.61
CA MET A 218 6.04 -15.92 5.78
C MET A 218 7.14 -16.59 4.93
N LEU A 219 8.02 -15.79 4.32
CA LEU A 219 9.17 -16.26 3.53
C LEU A 219 10.18 -17.01 4.40
N ALA A 220 10.53 -16.48 5.56
CA ALA A 220 11.48 -17.12 6.47
C ALA A 220 10.96 -18.44 7.04
N GLU A 221 9.65 -18.53 7.28
CA GLU A 221 8.97 -19.74 7.74
C GLU A 221 8.72 -20.76 6.61
N GLY A 222 8.90 -20.38 5.35
CA GLY A 222 8.67 -21.26 4.20
C GLY A 222 7.19 -21.66 4.03
N THR A 223 6.27 -20.83 4.49
CA THR A 223 4.83 -21.13 4.41
C THR A 223 4.34 -21.21 2.97
N GLY A 224 3.38 -22.12 2.70
CA GLY A 224 2.85 -22.40 1.36
C GLY A 224 2.72 -21.17 0.46
N PRO A 225 1.90 -20.16 0.76
CA PRO A 225 1.58 -19.02 -0.14
C PRO A 225 2.79 -18.18 -0.62
N CYS A 226 3.98 -18.36 -0.04
CA CYS A 226 5.21 -17.71 -0.48
C CYS A 226 5.63 -18.11 -1.90
N TYR A 227 5.20 -19.26 -2.39
CA TYR A 227 5.55 -19.69 -3.74
C TYR A 227 5.00 -18.74 -4.81
N GLY A 228 3.75 -18.30 -4.67
CA GLY A 228 3.14 -17.39 -5.62
C GLY A 228 3.89 -16.07 -5.68
N PHE A 229 4.37 -15.59 -4.53
CA PHE A 229 5.20 -14.40 -4.45
C PHE A 229 6.54 -14.57 -5.18
N LEU A 230 7.22 -15.70 -4.97
CA LEU A 230 8.50 -16.00 -5.63
C LEU A 230 8.34 -16.27 -7.13
N HIS A 231 7.25 -16.91 -7.54
CA HIS A 231 6.89 -17.06 -8.95
C HIS A 231 6.69 -15.69 -9.61
N ASN A 232 5.93 -14.81 -8.94
CA ASN A 232 5.74 -13.44 -9.40
C ASN A 232 7.05 -12.63 -9.43
N MET A 233 7.98 -12.89 -8.51
CA MET A 233 9.35 -12.35 -8.57
C MET A 233 10.05 -12.85 -9.82
N TYR A 234 10.13 -14.17 -10.03
CA TYR A 234 10.73 -14.80 -11.21
C TYR A 234 10.19 -14.21 -12.51
N LEU A 235 8.86 -14.15 -12.69
CA LEU A 235 8.24 -13.56 -13.87
C LEU A 235 8.66 -12.09 -14.09
N PHE A 236 8.85 -11.32 -13.02
CA PHE A 236 9.26 -9.94 -13.11
C PHE A 236 10.73 -9.79 -13.53
N VAL A 237 11.63 -10.60 -12.96
CA VAL A 237 13.08 -10.54 -13.25
C VAL A 237 13.48 -11.30 -14.51
N ALA A 238 12.64 -12.22 -15.01
CA ALA A 238 12.83 -12.87 -16.31
C ALA A 238 12.85 -11.87 -17.48
N ASN A 239 12.36 -10.64 -17.27
CA ASN A 239 12.64 -9.52 -18.16
C ASN A 239 13.89 -8.75 -17.66
N PRO A 240 15.02 -8.77 -18.39
CA PRO A 240 16.27 -8.14 -17.95
C PRO A 240 16.16 -6.64 -17.65
N ALA A 241 15.21 -5.93 -18.27
CA ALA A 241 14.98 -4.51 -18.01
C ALA A 241 14.56 -4.22 -16.55
N ASN A 242 14.08 -5.22 -15.83
CA ASN A 242 13.61 -5.10 -14.46
C ASN A 242 14.66 -5.45 -13.40
N GLU A 243 15.81 -6.02 -13.77
CA GLU A 243 16.84 -6.44 -12.80
C GLU A 243 17.31 -5.30 -11.90
N SER A 244 17.65 -4.13 -12.48
CA SER A 244 18.08 -2.96 -11.71
C SER A 244 17.03 -2.51 -10.70
N ARG A 245 15.74 -2.60 -11.06
CA ARG A 245 14.61 -2.28 -10.19
C ARG A 245 14.47 -3.30 -9.07
N PHE A 246 14.71 -4.57 -9.37
CA PHE A 246 14.74 -5.65 -8.38
C PHE A 246 15.88 -5.46 -7.39
N TRP A 247 17.09 -5.13 -7.84
CA TRP A 247 18.24 -4.87 -6.97
C TRP A 247 18.00 -3.75 -5.97
N ALA A 248 17.41 -2.64 -6.41
CA ALA A 248 17.03 -1.55 -5.50
C ALA A 248 16.02 -1.96 -4.41
N CYS A 249 15.30 -3.08 -4.58
CA CYS A 249 14.41 -3.63 -3.56
C CYS A 249 15.19 -4.34 -2.44
N LEU A 250 16.29 -5.00 -2.81
CA LEU A 250 17.10 -5.80 -1.89
C LEU A 250 17.92 -4.94 -0.92
N ASP A 251 18.00 -3.62 -1.13
CA ASP A 251 18.52 -2.69 -0.12
C ASP A 251 17.68 -2.68 1.17
N HIS A 252 16.44 -3.20 1.12
CA HIS A 252 15.62 -3.37 2.31
C HIS A 252 16.11 -4.56 3.16
N ALA A 253 16.97 -4.30 4.14
CA ALA A 253 17.71 -5.27 4.96
C ALA A 253 16.99 -6.59 5.34
N ARG A 254 15.69 -6.57 5.60
CA ARG A 254 14.93 -7.77 5.99
C ARG A 254 14.58 -8.71 4.82
N LEU A 255 14.34 -8.16 3.62
CA LEU A 255 13.88 -8.94 2.47
C LEU A 255 14.95 -9.92 1.96
N PRO A 256 16.23 -9.52 1.75
CA PRO A 256 17.27 -10.46 1.34
C PRO A 256 17.45 -11.60 2.33
N GLY A 257 17.45 -11.30 3.64
CA GLY A 257 17.58 -12.34 4.67
C GLY A 257 16.47 -13.38 4.60
N SER A 258 15.22 -12.96 4.44
CA SER A 258 14.08 -13.88 4.28
C SER A 258 14.12 -14.67 2.97
N LEU A 259 14.53 -14.05 1.85
CA LEU A 259 14.68 -14.73 0.57
C LEU A 259 15.78 -15.79 0.62
N ILE A 260 16.93 -15.45 1.21
CA ILE A 260 18.05 -16.37 1.40
C ILE A 260 17.61 -17.55 2.27
N ALA A 261 16.94 -17.29 3.40
CA ALA A 261 16.43 -18.32 4.29
C ALA A 261 15.48 -19.29 3.56
N TYR A 262 14.56 -18.75 2.76
CA TYR A 262 13.65 -19.57 1.94
C TYR A 262 14.43 -20.46 0.96
N LEU A 263 15.35 -19.90 0.18
CA LEU A 263 16.11 -20.64 -0.83
C LEU A 263 17.01 -21.71 -0.19
N ILE A 264 17.66 -21.40 0.92
CA ILE A 264 18.43 -22.39 1.69
C ILE A 264 17.52 -23.51 2.18
N GLY A 265 16.34 -23.19 2.72
CA GLY A 265 15.35 -24.18 3.14
C GLY A 265 14.93 -25.09 1.99
N TYR A 266 14.61 -24.51 0.84
CA TYR A 266 14.28 -25.25 -0.39
C TYR A 266 15.40 -26.22 -0.78
N TRP A 267 16.63 -25.72 -0.91
CA TRP A 267 17.75 -26.56 -1.32
C TRP A 267 18.06 -27.66 -0.30
N ASN A 268 17.96 -27.40 1.01
CA ASN A 268 18.19 -28.46 2.02
C ASN A 268 17.19 -29.62 1.88
N ILE A 269 15.96 -29.33 1.46
CA ILE A 269 14.92 -30.34 1.26
C ILE A 269 15.15 -31.10 -0.05
N HIS A 270 15.48 -30.40 -1.13
CA HIS A 270 15.44 -30.96 -2.49
C HIS A 270 16.79 -31.46 -3.02
N MET A 271 17.92 -30.92 -2.55
CA MET A 271 19.26 -31.31 -3.04
C MET A 271 19.57 -32.81 -2.92
N PRO A 272 19.19 -33.52 -1.84
CA PRO A 272 19.43 -34.97 -1.75
C PRO A 272 18.74 -35.81 -2.83
N TYR A 273 17.73 -35.24 -3.50
CA TYR A 273 16.90 -35.91 -4.50
C TYR A 273 17.06 -35.29 -5.89
N LEU A 274 18.05 -34.41 -6.09
CA LEU A 274 18.30 -33.79 -7.38
C LEU A 274 19.16 -34.71 -8.25
N ASP A 275 18.64 -35.11 -9.41
CA ASP A 275 19.46 -35.59 -10.51
C ASP A 275 20.13 -34.40 -11.20
N GLN A 276 21.46 -34.30 -11.08
CA GLN A 276 22.21 -33.18 -11.64
C GLN A 276 22.39 -33.27 -13.16
N ASP A 277 22.21 -34.43 -13.78
CA ASP A 277 22.39 -34.64 -15.21
C ASP A 277 21.09 -34.32 -15.95
N ASP A 278 19.97 -34.82 -15.44
CA ASP A 278 18.64 -34.52 -16.00
C ASP A 278 18.05 -33.21 -15.46
N MET A 279 18.69 -32.59 -14.46
CA MET A 279 18.23 -31.39 -13.76
C MET A 279 16.78 -31.51 -13.28
N GLN A 280 16.44 -32.66 -12.69
CA GLN A 280 15.09 -32.98 -12.22
C GLN A 280 15.14 -33.58 -10.82
N ILE A 281 14.05 -33.42 -10.07
CA ILE A 281 13.89 -34.11 -8.79
C ILE A 281 13.52 -35.57 -9.07
N THR A 282 14.25 -36.49 -8.47
CA THR A 282 14.08 -37.94 -8.67
C THR A 282 12.76 -38.42 -8.07
N ALA A 283 12.24 -39.52 -8.61
CA ALA A 283 10.99 -40.12 -8.16
C ALA A 283 11.05 -40.69 -6.72
N ASP A 284 12.26 -40.86 -6.17
CA ASP A 284 12.51 -41.37 -4.82
C ASP A 284 12.36 -40.30 -3.73
N ALA A 285 12.06 -39.05 -4.11
CA ALA A 285 11.79 -37.97 -3.17
C ALA A 285 10.59 -38.33 -2.27
N PRO A 286 10.71 -38.18 -0.93
CA PRO A 286 9.62 -38.51 -0.01
C PRO A 286 8.38 -37.66 -0.33
N PRO A 287 7.17 -38.10 0.04
CA PRO A 287 5.95 -37.31 -0.18
C PRO A 287 6.04 -35.91 0.44
N THR A 288 6.82 -35.72 1.51
CA THR A 288 7.08 -34.39 2.08
C THR A 288 7.95 -33.50 1.18
N ALA A 289 8.79 -34.10 0.33
CA ALA A 289 9.53 -33.44 -0.75
C ALA A 289 8.79 -33.47 -2.11
N SER A 290 7.64 -34.17 -2.22
CA SER A 290 6.80 -34.26 -3.43
C SER A 290 5.46 -33.52 -3.31
N VAL A 291 4.95 -33.29 -2.10
CA VAL A 291 3.79 -32.44 -1.76
C VAL A 291 4.17 -30.95 -1.86
N CYS A 292 5.46 -30.68 -2.00
CA CYS A 292 6.05 -29.41 -2.37
C CYS A 292 6.98 -29.67 -3.57
N PRO A 293 6.64 -29.16 -4.76
CA PRO A 293 7.39 -28.00 -5.15
C PRO A 293 6.37 -26.90 -5.35
N PRO A 294 6.21 -25.99 -4.36
CA PRO A 294 5.29 -24.91 -4.57
C PRO A 294 5.92 -23.91 -5.57
N LEU A 295 7.26 -23.92 -5.72
CA LEU A 295 8.01 -23.24 -6.77
C LEU A 295 8.78 -24.24 -7.65
N PRO A 296 8.64 -24.21 -9.00
CA PRO A 296 9.38 -25.09 -9.91
C PRO A 296 10.90 -24.96 -9.76
N LEU A 297 11.62 -26.08 -9.94
CA LEU A 297 13.09 -26.13 -9.83
C LEU A 297 13.78 -25.09 -10.71
N VAL A 298 13.29 -24.86 -11.93
CA VAL A 298 13.80 -23.85 -12.86
C VAL A 298 13.76 -22.45 -12.25
N GLU A 299 12.64 -22.08 -11.62
CA GLU A 299 12.44 -20.75 -11.04
C GLU A 299 13.32 -20.54 -9.80
N VAL A 300 13.41 -21.55 -8.93
CA VAL A 300 14.28 -21.53 -7.75
C VAL A 300 15.75 -21.44 -8.18
N THR A 301 16.15 -22.21 -9.18
CA THR A 301 17.50 -22.19 -9.74
C THR A 301 17.82 -20.81 -10.32
N PHE A 302 16.89 -20.22 -11.09
CA PHE A 302 17.04 -18.89 -11.64
C PHE A 302 17.20 -17.83 -10.54
N LEU A 303 16.30 -17.81 -9.54
CA LEU A 303 16.36 -16.84 -8.45
C LEU A 303 17.63 -17.01 -7.60
N THR A 304 18.06 -18.25 -7.37
CA THR A 304 19.31 -18.56 -6.66
C THR A 304 20.51 -18.04 -7.44
N HIS A 305 20.59 -18.32 -8.74
CA HIS A 305 21.62 -17.80 -9.63
C HIS A 305 21.63 -16.27 -9.61
N LEU A 306 20.45 -15.66 -9.76
CA LEU A 306 20.25 -14.22 -9.75
C LEU A 306 20.87 -13.60 -8.48
N LEU A 307 20.48 -14.05 -7.30
CA LEU A 307 20.96 -13.51 -6.02
C LEU A 307 22.46 -13.75 -5.76
N LEU A 308 23.09 -14.70 -6.46
CA LEU A 308 24.54 -14.99 -6.36
C LEU A 308 25.39 -14.31 -7.45
N THR A 309 24.76 -13.64 -8.43
CA THR A 309 25.48 -12.87 -9.46
C THR A 309 26.28 -11.72 -8.85
N THR A 310 27.34 -11.30 -9.55
CA THR A 310 28.24 -10.21 -9.10
C THR A 310 27.53 -8.88 -8.85
N ARG A 311 26.39 -8.64 -9.50
CA ARG A 311 25.60 -7.39 -9.38
C ARG A 311 24.60 -7.42 -8.23
N SER A 312 24.34 -8.58 -7.64
CA SER A 312 23.39 -8.71 -6.53
C SER A 312 23.95 -8.05 -5.26
N PRO A 313 23.21 -7.11 -4.63
CA PRO A 313 23.65 -6.43 -3.41
C PRO A 313 23.70 -7.36 -2.18
N CYS A 314 23.00 -8.49 -2.23
CA CYS A 314 23.01 -9.48 -1.13
C CYS A 314 23.89 -10.70 -1.40
N ARG A 315 24.71 -10.67 -2.47
CA ARG A 315 25.55 -11.80 -2.89
C ARG A 315 26.45 -12.31 -1.76
N GLU A 316 27.17 -11.41 -1.09
CA GLU A 316 28.11 -11.77 -0.03
C GLU A 316 27.39 -12.41 1.15
N GLN A 317 26.27 -11.82 1.57
CA GLN A 317 25.42 -12.37 2.63
C GLN A 317 24.92 -13.77 2.27
N PHE A 318 24.44 -13.96 1.04
CA PHE A 318 23.96 -15.26 0.59
C PHE A 318 25.10 -16.28 0.57
N TYR A 319 26.25 -15.93 0.00
CA TYR A 319 27.41 -16.82 -0.06
C TYR A 319 27.89 -17.25 1.34
N GLN A 320 27.95 -16.31 2.29
CA GLN A 320 28.33 -16.62 3.68
C GLN A 320 27.34 -17.56 4.37
N GLN A 321 26.03 -17.38 4.15
CA GLN A 321 25.01 -18.25 4.72
C GLN A 321 24.95 -19.61 4.02
N LEU A 322 25.29 -19.69 2.74
CA LEU A 322 25.32 -20.94 2.00
C LEU A 322 26.52 -21.80 2.39
N ARG A 323 27.72 -21.22 2.52
CA ARG A 323 28.99 -21.91 2.81
C ARG A 323 28.96 -23.03 3.87
N PRO A 324 28.30 -22.91 5.03
CA PRO A 324 28.25 -23.97 6.03
C PRO A 324 27.39 -25.18 5.64
N HIS A 325 26.58 -25.10 4.57
CA HIS A 325 25.71 -26.19 4.16
C HIS A 325 26.47 -27.26 3.37
N ALA A 326 26.22 -28.53 3.70
CA ALA A 326 26.83 -29.68 3.03
C ALA A 326 26.52 -29.74 1.51
N MET A 327 25.38 -29.19 1.09
CA MET A 327 24.93 -29.17 -0.30
C MET A 327 25.59 -28.09 -1.18
N THR A 328 26.45 -27.24 -0.61
CA THR A 328 26.99 -26.06 -1.31
C THR A 328 27.72 -26.41 -2.59
N SER A 329 28.57 -27.44 -2.57
CA SER A 329 29.34 -27.86 -3.76
C SER A 329 28.43 -28.29 -4.91
N GLN A 330 27.44 -29.13 -4.61
CA GLN A 330 26.47 -29.62 -5.59
C GLN A 330 25.58 -28.49 -6.13
N LEU A 331 25.18 -27.54 -5.28
CA LEU A 331 24.40 -26.38 -5.72
C LEU A 331 25.24 -25.48 -6.64
N MET A 332 26.50 -25.21 -6.28
CA MET A 332 27.38 -24.40 -7.13
C MET A 332 27.64 -25.07 -8.49
N GLU A 333 27.76 -26.40 -8.52
CA GLU A 333 27.87 -27.16 -9.77
C GLU A 333 26.62 -27.02 -10.65
N LEU A 334 25.42 -27.17 -10.07
CA LEU A 334 24.15 -26.93 -10.77
C LEU A 334 24.10 -25.50 -11.33
N LEU A 335 24.41 -24.50 -10.50
CA LEU A 335 24.40 -23.10 -10.88
C LEU A 335 25.40 -22.80 -12.01
N ASN A 336 26.56 -23.46 -12.02
CA ASN A 336 27.54 -23.35 -13.10
C ASN A 336 27.03 -23.99 -14.41
N LYS A 337 26.35 -25.14 -14.33
CA LYS A 337 25.72 -25.79 -15.51
C LYS A 337 24.70 -24.87 -16.19
N VAL A 338 23.92 -24.13 -15.41
CA VAL A 338 22.86 -23.22 -15.92
C VAL A 338 23.34 -21.79 -16.17
N ALA A 339 24.54 -21.42 -15.73
CA ALA A 339 25.05 -20.05 -15.85
C ALA A 339 25.03 -19.55 -17.30
N PHE A 340 25.34 -20.40 -18.27
CA PHE A 340 25.29 -20.05 -19.71
C PHE A 340 23.86 -19.78 -20.21
N VAL A 341 22.84 -20.37 -19.58
CA VAL A 341 21.43 -20.19 -19.97
C VAL A 341 20.86 -18.88 -19.42
N TYR A 342 21.38 -18.42 -18.29
CA TYR A 342 20.87 -17.25 -17.56
C TYR A 342 21.75 -16.00 -17.65
N SER A 343 22.92 -16.09 -18.29
CA SER A 343 23.83 -14.97 -18.58
C SER A 343 23.66 -14.50 -20.01
#